data_AF-A0A7Y2BXV4-F1
#
_entry.id   AF-A0A7Y2BXV4-F1
#
_cell.length_a   1.000
_cell.length_b   1.000
_cell.length_c   1.000
_cell.angle_alpha   90.00
_cell.angle_beta   90.00
_cell.angle_gamma   90.00
#
_symmetry.space_group_name_H-M   'P 1'
#
loop_
_entity.id
_entity.type
_entity.pdbx_description
1 polymer ?
#
loop_
_entity_poly.entity_id
_entity_poly.type
_entity_poly.pdbx_seq_one_letter_code
_entity_poly.pdbx_strand_id
1 'polypeptide(L)' 'MKKNIGISDRIIRFVLLDGLLGVPYYGIDISPLLSNLSFVAVIVLGITILTGYSPIYHLLNISTKDDSFKRELAQK' A
#
# COMPACT_ATOMS: atom_id res chain seq x y z
N MET A 1 -3.97 -15.89 15.38
CA MET A 1 -3.76 -14.43 15.28
C MET A 1 -4.43 -13.96 13.99
N LYS A 2 -5.56 -13.23 14.06
CA LYS A 2 -6.24 -12.68 12.86
C LYS A 2 -5.29 -11.68 12.20
N LYS A 3 -4.69 -12.06 11.07
CA LYS A 3 -3.71 -11.23 10.37
C LYS A 3 -4.48 -10.11 9.68
N ASN A 4 -4.30 -8.88 10.13
CA ASN A 4 -4.99 -7.73 9.57
C ASN A 4 -4.31 -7.35 8.23
N ILE A 5 -4.62 -8.09 7.17
CA ILE A 5 -3.93 -8.04 5.86
C ILE A 5 -3.94 -6.62 5.30
N GLY A 6 -5.04 -5.88 5.48
CA GLY A 6 -5.17 -4.49 5.03
C GLY A 6 -4.22 -3.51 5.73
N ILE A 7 -3.97 -3.67 7.03
CA ILE A 7 -3.04 -2.80 7.77
C ILE A 7 -1.59 -3.15 7.42
N SER A 8 -1.25 -4.44 7.36
CA SER A 8 0.10 -4.87 6.96
C SER A 8 0.47 -4.41 5.55
N ASP A 9 -0.45 -4.48 4.58
CA ASP A 9 -0.21 -3.95 3.22
C ASP A 9 0.01 -2.43 3.20
N ARG A 10 -0.78 -1.66 3.97
CA ARG A 10 -0.56 -0.20 4.07
C ARG A 10 0.82 0.13 4.63
N ILE A 11 1.28 -0.60 5.65
CA ILE A 11 2.62 -0.39 6.22
C ILE A 11 3.70 -0.70 5.18
N ILE A 12 3.57 -1.81 4.44
CA ILE A 12 4.53 -2.17 3.39
C ILE A 12 4.56 -1.10 2.28
N ARG A 13 3.39 -0.60 1.85
CA ARG A 13 3.31 0.49 0.87
C ARG A 13 3.95 1.77 1.38
N PHE A 14 3.78 2.09 2.66
CA PHE A 14 4.38 3.26 3.28
C PHE A 14 5.91 3.15 3.30
N VAL A 15 6.45 1.98 3.66
CA VAL A 15 7.89 1.71 3.63
C VAL A 15 8.45 1.78 2.20
N LEU A 16 7.74 1.25 1.20
CA LEU A 16 8.13 1.35 -0.20
C LEU A 16 8.11 2.80 -0.72
N LEU A 17 7.09 3.57 -0.35
CA LEU A 17 6.98 4.99 -0.69
C LEU A 17 8.14 5.79 -0.10
N ASP A 18 8.42 5.59 1.19
CA ASP A 18 9.53 6.24 1.89
C ASP A 18 10.88 5.90 1.26
N GLY A 19 11.10 4.62 0.94
CA GLY A 19 12.31 4.19 0.23
C GLY A 19 12.47 4.86 -1.14
N LEU A 20 11.39 4.93 -1.95
CA LEU A 20 11.41 5.57 -3.26
C LEU A 20 11.67 7.08 -3.19
N LEU A 21 11.12 7.76 -2.18
CA LEU A 21 11.38 9.18 -1.92
C LEU A 21 12.76 9.42 -1.32
N GLY A 22 13.30 8.46 -0.59
CA GLY A 22 14.65 8.52 0.00
C GLY A 22 15.77 8.41 -1.04
N VAL A 23 15.58 7.67 -2.13
CA VAL A 23 16.59 7.52 -3.20
C VAL A 23 17.16 8.87 -3.71
N PRO A 24 16.32 9.84 -4.13
CA PRO A 24 16.84 11.16 -4.51
C PRO A 24 17.39 11.97 -3.33
N TYR A 25 16.89 11.76 -2.10
CA TYR A 25 17.39 12.44 -0.91
C TYR A 25 18.83 12.02 -0.56
N TYR A 26 19.19 10.75 -0.78
CA TYR A 26 20.55 10.23 -0.55
C TYR A 26 21.51 10.50 -1.72
N GLY A 27 21.10 11.24 -2.75
CA GLY A 27 21.95 11.59 -3.89
C GLY A 27 22.29 10.38 -4.78
N ILE A 28 21.43 9.36 -4.80
CA ILE A 28 21.62 8.19 -5.67
C ILE A 28 21.18 8.58 -7.08
N ASP A 29 22.14 8.68 -8.00
CA ASP A 29 21.86 8.91 -9.41
C ASP A 29 21.17 7.69 -10.02
N ILE A 30 19.93 7.89 -10.46
CA ILE A 30 19.12 6.92 -11.17
C ILE A 30 18.90 7.39 -12.60
N SER A 31 18.86 6.44 -13.55
CA SER A 31 18.58 6.73 -14.95
C SER A 31 17.28 7.55 -15.09
N PRO A 32 17.18 8.48 -16.04
CA PRO A 32 15.97 9.28 -16.27
C PRO A 32 14.70 8.42 -16.44
N LEU A 33 14.82 7.24 -17.03
CA LEU A 33 13.72 6.28 -17.16
C LEU A 33 13.24 5.78 -15.79
N LEU A 34 14.17 5.41 -14.91
CA LEU A 34 13.89 4.95 -13.55
C LEU A 34 13.31 6.08 -12.69
N SER A 35 13.78 7.31 -12.87
CA SER A 35 13.25 8.50 -12.17
C SER A 35 11.80 8.79 -12.56
N ASN A 36 11.45 8.65 -13.84
CA ASN A 36 10.06 8.85 -14.26
C ASN A 36 9.14 7.74 -13.74
N LEU A 37 9.61 6.49 -13.76
CA LEU A 37 8.86 5.36 -13.22
C LEU A 37 8.69 5.45 -11.70
N SER A 38 9.72 5.86 -10.96
CA SER A 38 9.65 6.05 -9.51
C SER A 38 8.67 7.15 -9.15
N PHE A 39 8.65 8.26 -9.91
CA PHE A 39 7.69 9.34 -9.71
C PHE A 39 6.23 8.89 -9.87
N VAL A 40 5.93 8.14 -10.94
CA VAL A 40 4.60 7.56 -11.15
C VAL A 40 4.24 6.57 -10.04
N ALA A 41 5.20 5.72 -9.63
CA ALA A 41 5.00 4.74 -8.56
C ALA A 41 4.70 5.42 -7.22
N VAL A 42 5.39 6.51 -6.90
CA VAL A 42 5.16 7.31 -5.68
C VAL A 42 3.74 7.87 -5.66
N ILE A 43 3.26 8.43 -6.77
CA ILE A 43 1.89 8.97 -6.85
C ILE A 43 0.86 7.86 -6.61
N VAL A 44 1.00 6.74 -7.30
CA VAL A 44 0.07 5.59 -7.18
C VAL A 44 0.09 5.02 -5.76
N LEU A 45 1.28 4.81 -5.19
CA LEU A 45 1.43 4.32 -3.82
C LEU A 45 0.82 5.31 -2.82
N GLY A 46 1.07 6.60 -2.96
CA GLY A 46 0.50 7.65 -2.10
C GLY A 46 -1.03 7.64 -2.10
N ILE A 47 -1.65 7.60 -3.28
CA ILE A 47 -3.11 7.53 -3.41
C ILE A 47 -3.67 6.24 -2.79
N THR A 48 -3.03 5.09 -3.03
CA THR A 48 -3.50 3.80 -2.49
C THR A 48 -3.34 3.69 -0.97
N ILE A 49 -2.33 4.34 -0.38
CA ILE A 49 -2.16 4.46 1.07
C ILE A 49 -3.29 5.30 1.67
N LEU A 50 -3.57 6.47 1.09
CA LEU A 50 -4.57 7.41 1.61
C LEU A 50 -6.01 6.89 1.50
N THR A 51 -6.35 6.30 0.36
CA THR A 51 -7.69 5.72 0.13
C THR A 51 -7.87 4.40 0.89
N GLY A 52 -6.77 3.76 1.29
CA GLY A 52 -6.81 2.45 1.92
C GLY A 52 -7.36 1.34 1.02
N TYR A 53 -7.47 1.65 -0.28
CA TYR A 53 -7.94 0.78 -1.34
C TYR A 53 -6.76 0.39 -2.22
N SER A 54 -6.60 -0.91 -2.46
CA SER A 54 -5.60 -1.43 -3.38
C SER A 54 -6.32 -2.05 -4.57
N PRO A 55 -6.08 -1.54 -5.80
CA PRO A 55 -6.67 -2.11 -7.01
C PRO A 55 -6.34 -3.58 -7.17
N ILE A 56 -5.18 -4.03 -6.68
CA ILE A 56 -4.75 -5.43 -6.73
C ILE A 56 -5.69 -6.33 -5.91
N TYR A 57 -6.10 -5.90 -4.71
CA TYR A 57 -7.07 -6.67 -3.92
C TYR A 57 -8.45 -6.68 -4.54
N HIS A 58 -8.83 -5.61 -5.24
CA HIS A 58 -10.07 -5.58 -6.00
C HIS A 58 -10.03 -6.51 -7.22
N LEU A 59 -8.94 -6.51 -7.98
CA LEU A 59 -8.69 -7.41 -9.11
C LEU A 59 -8.63 -8.88 -8.70
N LEU A 60 -8.03 -9.17 -7.54
CA LEU A 60 -7.94 -10.52 -6.99
C LEU A 60 -9.17 -10.93 -6.17
N ASN A 61 -10.17 -10.04 -6.06
CA ASN A 61 -11.38 -10.24 -5.27
C ASN A 61 -11.12 -10.66 -3.80
N ILE A 62 -10.01 -10.14 -3.23
CA ILE A 62 -9.60 -10.41 -1.85
C ILE A 62 -10.22 -9.32 -0.95
N SER A 63 -11.11 -9.73 -0.04
CA SER A 63 -11.66 -8.81 0.96
C SER A 63 -10.57 -8.42 1.98
N THR A 64 -10.20 -7.15 1.99
CA THR A 64 -9.32 -6.55 3.02
C THR A 64 -10.08 -6.06 4.25
N LYS A 65 -11.41 -6.18 4.27
CA LYS A 65 -12.22 -5.84 5.44
C LYS A 65 -12.12 -6.96 6.46
N ASP A 66 -11.66 -6.62 7.66
CA ASP A 66 -11.67 -7.52 8.80
C ASP A 66 -13.13 -7.85 9.17
N ASP A 67 -13.58 -9.05 8.79
CA ASP A 67 -14.92 -9.58 9.11
C ASP A 67 -15.09 -9.90 10.61
N SER A 68 -14.10 -9.56 11.46
CA SER A 68 -14.18 -9.72 12.90
C SER A 68 -15.43 -9.05 13.50
N PHE A 69 -15.77 -7.85 13.03
CA PHE A 69 -16.91 -7.06 13.55
C PHE A 69 -18.27 -7.67 13.18
N LYS A 70 -18.41 -8.26 11.99
CA LYS A 70 -19.66 -8.94 11.58
C LYS A 70 -19.90 -10.23 12.35
N ARG A 71 -18.84 -10.95 12.72
CA ARG A 71 -18.96 -12.20 13.50
C ARG A 71 -19.36 -11.94 14.95
N GLU A 72 -18.95 -10.82 15.52
CA GLU A 72 -19.35 -10.42 16.88
C GLU A 72 -20.82 -9.98 16.95
N LEU A 73 -21.31 -9.28 15.91
CA LEU A 73 -22.74 -8.93 15.77
C LEU A 73 -23.64 -10.13 15.44
N ALA A 74 -23.13 -11.17 14.77
CA ALA A 74 -23.89 -12.38 14.49
C ALA A 74 -23.97 -13.37 15.67
N GLN A 75 -23.24 -13.11 16.75
CA GLN A 75 -23.24 -13.92 17.98
C GLN A 75 -24.00 -13.26 19.15
N LYS A 76 -24.57 -12.07 18.94
CA LYS A 76 -25.55 -11.44 19.85
C LYS A 76 -26.96 -11.62 19.31
#